data_AF-A0A838VYX6-F1
#
_entry.id   AF-A0A838VYX6-F1
#
_cell.length_a   1.000
_cell.length_b   1.000
_cell.length_c   1.000
_cell.angle_alpha   90.00
_cell.angle_beta   90.00
_cell.angle_gamma   90.00
#
_symmetry.space_group_name_H-M   'P 1'
#
loop_
_entity.id
_entity.type
_entity.pdbx_description
1 polymer ?
#
loop_
_entity_poly.entity_id
_entity_poly.type
_entity_poly.pdbx_seq_one_letter_code
_entity_poly.pdbx_strand_id
1 'polypeptide(L)' 'MGYTINTASKMTGFARPNQIVIGEAVYKRLDNSTKQSFGKIRIDSESWSFIDNSNGNVYRVYGN' A
#
# COMPACT_ATOMS: atom_id res chain seq x y z
N MET A 1 16.98 -3.40 -5.77
CA MET A 1 15.99 -2.60 -6.52
C MET A 1 14.77 -3.38 -7.02
N GLY A 2 14.71 -4.72 -6.95
CA GLY A 2 13.55 -5.48 -7.46
C GLY A 2 12.32 -5.57 -6.51
N TYR A 3 12.48 -5.36 -5.20
CA TYR A 3 11.41 -5.58 -4.23
C TYR A 3 10.24 -4.60 -4.41
N THR A 4 10.54 -3.30 -4.54
CA THR A 4 9.54 -2.23 -4.66
C THR A 4 8.71 -2.34 -5.95
N ILE A 5 9.31 -2.79 -7.05
CA ILE A 5 8.62 -2.94 -8.35
C ILE A 5 7.61 -4.10 -8.29
N ASN A 6 8.01 -5.23 -7.67
CA ASN A 6 7.11 -6.37 -7.48
C ASN A 6 5.95 -6.01 -6.54
N THR A 7 6.22 -5.27 -5.46
CA THR A 7 5.16 -4.76 -4.58
C THR A 7 4.17 -3.87 -5.34
N ALA A 8 4.65 -2.90 -6.14
CA ALA A 8 3.77 -1.99 -6.90
C ALA A 8 2.92 -2.73 -7.93
N SER A 9 3.48 -3.73 -8.64
CA SER A 9 2.74 -4.57 -9.57
C SER A 9 1.67 -5.40 -8.86
N LYS A 10 1.96 -5.94 -7.67
CA LYS A 10 0.96 -6.67 -6.89
C LYS A 10 -0.13 -5.74 -6.35
N MET A 11 0.21 -4.51 -5.93
CA MET A 11 -0.78 -3.49 -5.51
C MET A 11 -1.78 -3.19 -6.63
N THR A 12 -1.34 -3.12 -7.88
CA THR A 12 -2.23 -2.86 -9.02
C THR A 12 -3.25 -3.97 -9.21
N GLY A 13 -2.89 -5.22 -8.89
CA GLY A 13 -3.83 -6.35 -8.91
C GLY A 13 -4.93 -6.29 -7.84
N PHE A 14 -4.73 -5.54 -6.75
CA PHE A 14 -5.73 -5.32 -5.71
C PHE A 14 -6.52 -4.02 -5.88
N ALA A 15 -6.08 -3.14 -6.78
CA ALA A 15 -6.76 -1.88 -7.05
C ALA A 15 -8.06 -2.13 -7.82
N ARG A 16 -9.16 -1.49 -7.40
CA ARG A 16 -10.38 -1.43 -8.20
C ARG A 16 -10.18 -0.51 -9.41
N PRO A 17 -10.97 -0.67 -10.48
CA PRO A 17 -10.98 0.30 -11.59
C PRO A 17 -11.23 1.72 -11.05
N ASN A 18 -10.44 2.70 -11.51
CA ASN A 18 -10.42 4.09 -11.06
C ASN A 18 -10.01 4.32 -9.58
N GLN A 19 -9.44 3.32 -8.92
CA GLN A 19 -8.90 3.47 -7.57
C GLN A 19 -7.41 3.79 -7.59
N ILE A 20 -7.00 4.80 -6.81
CA ILE A 20 -5.60 5.07 -6.55
C ILE A 20 -5.18 4.26 -5.33
N VAL A 21 -4.16 3.41 -5.50
CA VAL A 21 -3.56 2.65 -4.40
C VAL A 21 -2.15 3.16 -4.14
N ILE A 22 -1.87 3.45 -2.87
CA ILE A 22 -0.57 3.95 -2.42
C ILE A 22 -0.02 3.07 -1.30
N GLY A 23 1.31 2.95 -1.27
CA GLY A 23 2.01 2.28 -0.19
C GLY A 23 2.16 3.15 1.06
N GLU A 24 2.43 2.51 2.20
CA GLU A 24 2.61 3.18 3.50
C GLU A 24 3.63 4.33 3.46
N ALA A 25 4.70 4.19 2.66
CA ALA A 25 5.72 5.23 2.52
C ALA A 25 5.17 6.53 1.91
N VAL A 26 4.27 6.42 0.92
CA VAL A 26 3.60 7.58 0.31
C VAL A 26 2.53 8.10 1.26
N TYR A 27 1.72 7.20 1.83
CA TYR A 27 0.68 7.57 2.80
C TYR A 27 1.25 8.40 3.95
N LYS A 28 2.38 7.99 4.54
CA LYS A 28 3.03 8.73 5.65
C LYS A 28 3.42 10.17 5.27
N ARG A 29 3.74 10.44 4.00
CA ARG A 29 4.14 11.76 3.47
C ARG A 29 2.97 12.67 3.08
N LEU A 30 1.75 12.14 3.00
CA LEU A 30 0.57 12.94 2.65
C LEU A 30 0.16 13.90 3.78
N ASP A 31 -0.43 15.03 3.39
CA ASP A 31 -1.12 15.93 4.31
C ASP A 31 -2.36 15.28 4.93
N ASN A 32 -2.77 15.79 6.09
CA ASN A 32 -3.83 15.17 6.90
C ASN A 32 -5.20 15.13 6.17
N SER A 33 -5.49 16.15 5.36
CA SER A 33 -6.70 16.20 4.51
C SER A 33 -6.69 15.11 3.45
N THR A 34 -5.56 14.91 2.76
CA THR A 34 -5.41 13.88 1.74
C THR A 34 -5.42 12.49 2.35
N LYS A 35 -4.79 12.29 3.52
CA LYS A 35 -4.82 11.01 4.26
C LYS A 35 -6.23 10.54 4.57
N GLN A 36 -7.17 11.44 4.87
CA GLN A 36 -8.56 11.07 5.16
C GLN A 36 -9.28 10.45 3.96
N SER A 37 -8.85 10.77 2.74
CA SER A 37 -9.37 10.16 1.52
C SER A 37 -8.82 8.75 1.25
N PHE A 38 -7.79 8.31 1.97
CA PHE A 38 -7.15 7.02 1.77
C PHE A 38 -7.43 6.08 2.95
N GLY A 39 -8.26 5.06 2.73
CA GLY A 39 -8.55 4.00 3.68
C GLY A 39 -7.51 2.89 3.64
N LYS A 40 -7.17 2.31 4.80
CA LYS A 40 -6.30 1.14 4.85
C LYS A 40 -7.01 -0.05 4.20
N ILE A 41 -6.41 -0.62 3.16
CA ILE A 41 -6.94 -1.81 2.51
C ILE A 41 -6.54 -3.02 3.37
N ARG A 42 -7.54 -3.82 3.79
CA ARG A 42 -7.28 -5.14 4.38
C ARG A 42 -7.07 -6.12 3.24
N ILE A 43 -5.83 -6.55 3.06
CA ILE A 43 -5.50 -7.67 2.17
C ILE A 43 -5.17 -8.86 3.05
N ASP A 44 -5.70 -10.03 2.71
CA ASP A 44 -5.40 -11.27 3.42
C ASP A 44 -3.91 -11.57 3.44
N SER A 45 -3.41 -12.02 4.59
CA SER A 45 -1.98 -12.31 4.80
C SER A 45 -1.46 -13.44 3.90
N GLU A 46 -2.33 -14.33 3.42
CA GLU A 46 -1.97 -15.34 2.42
C GLU A 46 -1.66 -14.73 1.05
N SER A 47 -2.32 -13.63 0.71
CA SER A 47 -2.11 -12.91 -0.55
C SER A 47 -1.09 -11.78 -0.44
N TRP A 48 -0.87 -11.25 0.78
CA TRP A 48 -0.04 -10.08 1.04
C TRP A 48 0.91 -10.28 2.24
N SER A 49 2.18 -10.56 1.91
CA SER A 49 3.25 -10.85 2.88
C SER A 49 4.48 -9.96 2.68
N PHE A 50 4.30 -8.79 2.06
CA PHE A 50 5.38 -7.82 1.93
C PHE A 50 5.72 -7.22 3.30
N ILE A 51 7.00 -7.18 3.65
CA ILE A 51 7.49 -6.64 4.92
C ILE A 51 8.18 -5.31 4.63
N ASP A 52 7.84 -4.30 5.41
CA ASP A 52 8.57 -3.05 5.44
C ASP A 52 9.93 -3.27 6.12
N ASN A 53 10.99 -3.17 5.33
CA ASN A 53 12.36 -3.37 5.80
C ASN A 53 12.81 -2.33 6.85
N SER A 54 12.10 -1.21 6.98
CA SER A 54 12.40 -0.17 7.96
C SER A 54 11.92 -0.51 9.37
N ASN A 55 10.89 -1.35 9.52
CA ASN A 55 10.23 -1.57 10.81
C ASN A 55 9.75 -3.01 11.03
N GLY A 56 10.01 -3.92 10.09
CA GLY A 56 9.70 -5.36 10.21
C GLY A 56 8.21 -5.69 10.16
N ASN A 57 7.33 -4.71 9.92
CA ASN A 57 5.90 -4.92 9.85
C ASN A 57 5.45 -5.25 8.44
N VAL A 58 4.29 -5.89 8.30
CA VAL A 58 3.64 -6.06 6.99
C VAL A 58 3.39 -4.67 6.38
N TYR A 59 3.95 -4.46 5.19
CA TYR A 59 3.86 -3.22 4.43
C TYR A 59 2.40 -2.90 4.15
N ARG A 60 1.92 -1.78 4.66
CA ARG A 60 0.50 -1.42 4.54
C ARG A 60 0.23 -0.71 3.23
N VAL A 61 -0.96 -0.92 2.69
CA VAL A 61 -1.43 -0.27 1.48
C VAL A 61 -2.76 0.41 1.75
N TYR A 62 -2.97 1.52 1.05
CA TYR A 62 -4.09 2.42 1.24
C TYR A 62 -4.71 2.73 -0.11
N GLY A 63 -6.03 2.82 -0.18
CA GLY A 63 -6.76 3.17 -1.40
C GLY A 63 -7.89 4.15 -1.11
N ASN A 64 -8.28 4.91 -2.13
CA ASN A 64 -9.43 5.81 -2.08
C ASN A 64 -10.69 5.22 -2.71
#